data_AF-F8W1W3-F1
#
_entry.id   AF-F8W1W3-F1
#
_cell.length_a   1.000
_cell.length_b   1.000
_cell.length_c   1.000
_cell.angle_alpha   90.00
_cell.angle_beta   90.00
_cell.angle_gamma   90.00
#
_symmetry.space_group_name_H-M   'P 1'
#
loop_
_entity.id
_entity.type
_entity.pdbx_description
1 polymer ?
#
loop_
_entity_poly.entity_id
_entity_poly.type
_entity_poly.pdbx_seq_one_letter_code
_entity_poly.pdbx_strand_id
1 'polypeptide(L)'
;MEALIPVINKLQDVFNTVGADIIQLPQIVVVGTQSSGKSSVLESLVGRDLLPRGTGIVTRRPLILQLVHVSQEDKRKTTGEENGVEAEEWGKFLHTKNKGVSPEPIHLKIFSPNVVNLTLVDLPGMTKVPVGDQPKDIELQIRELILRFISNPNSIILAVTAANTDMA
;
A
#
# COMPACT_ATOMS: atom_id res chain seq x y z
N MET A 1 -8.67 -5.83 12.42
CA MET A 1 -7.92 -4.57 12.60
C MET A 1 -8.45 -3.75 13.78
N GLU A 2 -9.74 -3.87 14.10
CA GLU A 2 -10.41 -3.14 15.20
C GLU A 2 -9.75 -3.29 16.59
N ALA A 3 -9.16 -4.45 16.91
CA ALA A 3 -8.43 -4.62 18.18
C ALA A 3 -6.99 -4.06 18.15
N LEU A 4 -6.41 -3.91 16.96
CA LEU A 4 -5.03 -3.47 16.78
C LEU A 4 -4.92 -1.94 16.80
N ILE A 5 -5.93 -1.23 16.28
CA ILE A 5 -5.96 0.24 16.24
C ILE A 5 -5.87 0.84 17.65
N PRO A 6 -6.70 0.45 18.64
CA PRO A 6 -6.62 1.02 19.98
C PRO A 6 -5.29 0.74 20.68
N VAL A 7 -4.65 -0.41 20.40
CA VAL A 7 -3.36 -0.79 21.00
C VAL A 7 -2.23 0.04 20.40
N ILE A 8 -2.19 0.17 19.07
CA ILE A 8 -1.19 0.99 18.38
C ILE A 8 -1.33 2.46 18.76
N ASN A 9 -2.56 2.99 18.82
CA ASN A 9 -2.81 4.37 19.22
C ASN A 9 -2.34 4.61 20.66
N LYS A 10 -2.66 3.71 21.61
CA LYS A 10 -2.15 3.81 22.99
C LYS A 10 -0.62 3.79 23.07
N LEU A 11 0.03 2.94 22.28
CA LEU A 11 1.50 2.92 22.22
C LEU A 11 2.03 4.26 21.70
N GLN A 12 1.46 4.79 20.62
CA GLN A 12 1.83 6.09 20.06
C GLN A 12 1.66 7.23 21.08
N ASP A 13 0.57 7.24 21.83
CA ASP A 13 0.33 8.23 22.90
C ASP A 13 1.40 8.16 23.99
N VAL A 14 1.80 6.95 24.39
CA VAL A 14 2.88 6.74 25.35
C VAL A 14 4.20 7.28 24.81
N PHE A 15 4.56 6.96 23.56
CA PHE A 15 5.79 7.46 22.92
C PHE A 15 5.81 8.99 22.82
N ASN A 16 4.69 9.59 22.42
CA ASN A 16 4.53 11.05 22.36
C ASN A 16 4.71 11.72 23.73
N THR A 17 4.21 11.08 24.80
CA THR A 17 4.30 11.61 26.17
C THR A 17 5.73 11.56 26.72
N VAL A 18 6.48 10.51 26.39
CA VAL A 18 7.87 10.34 26.87
C VAL A 18 8.91 11.04 25.98
N GLY A 19 8.47 11.69 24.88
CA GLY A 19 9.36 12.37 23.94
C GLY A 19 10.31 11.43 23.20
N ALA A 20 9.96 10.15 23.10
CA ALA A 20 10.74 9.15 22.37
C ALA A 20 10.23 9.02 20.93
N ASP A 21 11.12 8.57 20.05
CA ASP A 21 10.76 8.32 18.66
C ASP A 21 9.62 7.30 18.57
N ILE A 22 8.61 7.62 17.78
CA ILE A 22 7.46 6.75 17.54
C ILE A 22 7.95 5.47 16.85
N ILE A 23 7.49 4.30 17.31
CA ILE A 23 7.77 3.04 16.64
C ILE A 23 7.31 3.12 15.18
N GLN A 24 8.25 2.97 14.25
CA GLN A 24 7.94 2.83 12.84
C GLN A 24 7.42 1.42 12.58
N LEU A 25 6.12 1.32 12.34
CA LEU A 25 5.50 0.06 11.93
C LEU A 25 6.12 -0.43 10.61
N PRO A 26 6.34 -1.75 10.46
CA PRO A 26 6.94 -2.29 9.26
C PRO A 26 6.05 -2.03 8.04
N GLN A 27 6.66 -1.74 6.90
CA GLN A 27 5.92 -1.68 5.65
C GLN A 27 5.50 -3.08 5.21
N ILE A 28 4.29 -3.26 4.68
CA ILE A 28 3.84 -4.53 4.11
C ILE A 28 4.10 -4.48 2.61
N VAL A 29 5.02 -5.30 2.12
CA VAL A 29 5.36 -5.40 0.69
C VAL A 29 4.69 -6.64 0.11
N VAL A 30 3.76 -6.44 -0.81
CA VAL A 30 3.00 -7.53 -1.43
C VAL A 30 3.71 -7.99 -2.70
N VAL A 31 4.08 -9.28 -2.73
CA VAL A 31 4.81 -9.90 -3.85
C VAL A 31 4.05 -11.12 -4.34
N GLY A 32 4.16 -11.42 -5.63
CA GLY A 32 3.46 -12.56 -6.24
C GLY A 32 3.44 -12.49 -7.76
N THR A 33 3.02 -13.58 -8.39
CA THR A 33 2.85 -13.63 -9.85
C THR A 33 1.76 -12.65 -10.33
N GLN A 34 1.76 -12.36 -11.63
CA GLN A 34 0.66 -11.63 -12.23
C GLN A 34 -0.67 -12.36 -11.97
N SER A 35 -1.72 -11.60 -11.64
CA SER A 35 -3.05 -12.14 -11.35
C SER A 35 -3.16 -13.07 -10.12
N SER A 36 -2.17 -13.08 -9.21
CA SER A 36 -2.22 -13.90 -8.00
C SER A 36 -3.20 -13.42 -6.92
N GLY A 37 -3.84 -12.25 -7.12
CA GLY A 37 -4.78 -11.67 -6.15
C GLY A 37 -4.16 -10.64 -5.19
N LYS A 38 -2.93 -10.17 -5.44
CA LYS A 38 -2.24 -9.13 -4.63
C LYS A 38 -3.14 -7.93 -4.30
N SER A 39 -3.73 -7.32 -5.33
CA SER A 39 -4.60 -6.15 -5.17
C SER A 39 -5.84 -6.49 -4.33
N SER A 40 -6.43 -7.67 -4.52
CA SER A 40 -7.57 -8.13 -3.70
C SER A 40 -7.21 -8.35 -2.23
N VAL A 41 -6.00 -8.87 -1.95
CA VAL A 41 -5.50 -9.01 -0.57
C VAL A 41 -5.31 -7.63 0.07
N LEU A 42 -4.76 -6.67 -0.66
CA LEU A 42 -4.62 -5.29 -0.19
C LEU A 42 -5.98 -4.63 0.07
N GLU A 43 -6.93 -4.77 -0.85
CA GLU A 43 -8.30 -4.27 -0.71
C GLU A 43 -9.00 -4.90 0.51
N SER A 44 -8.80 -6.21 0.76
CA SER A 44 -9.33 -6.88 1.94
C SER A 44 -8.70 -6.39 3.24
N LEU A 45 -7.44 -5.99 3.24
CA LEU A 45 -6.79 -5.40 4.42
C LEU A 45 -7.31 -3.99 4.69
N VAL A 46 -7.56 -3.21 3.64
CA VAL A 46 -8.05 -1.84 3.75
C VAL A 46 -9.57 -1.79 3.96
N GLY A 47 -10.29 -2.84 3.54
CA GLY A 47 -11.75 -2.93 3.61
C GLY A 47 -12.49 -2.16 2.51
N ARG A 48 -11.80 -1.79 1.42
CA ARG A 48 -12.36 -0.98 0.32
C ARG A 48 -11.77 -1.36 -1.04
N ASP A 49 -12.57 -1.24 -2.08
CA ASP A 49 -12.13 -1.35 -3.48
C ASP A 49 -11.46 -0.04 -3.92
N LEU A 50 -10.13 -0.03 -3.91
CA LEU A 50 -9.31 1.17 -4.11
C LEU A 50 -8.35 1.04 -5.30
N LEU A 51 -8.10 -0.19 -5.75
CA LEU A 51 -7.08 -0.49 -6.73
C LEU A 51 -7.71 -0.70 -8.10
N PRO A 52 -7.11 -0.16 -9.19
CA PRO A 52 -7.62 -0.38 -10.52
C PRO A 52 -7.64 -1.88 -10.85
N ARG A 53 -8.71 -2.35 -11.50
CA ARG A 53 -8.86 -3.72 -12.01
C ARG A 53 -8.80 -3.71 -13.54
N GLY A 54 -8.16 -4.70 -14.14
CA GLY A 54 -8.02 -4.81 -15.60
C GLY A 54 -7.39 -6.11 -16.06
N THR A 55 -7.41 -6.35 -17.37
CA THR A 55 -6.74 -7.50 -18.02
C THR A 55 -5.29 -7.11 -18.41
N GLY A 56 -4.32 -8.01 -18.20
CA GLY A 56 -2.88 -7.75 -18.42
C GLY A 56 -2.10 -7.34 -17.15
N ILE A 57 -0.90 -6.77 -17.27
CA ILE A 57 -0.21 -6.17 -16.11
C ILE A 57 -0.94 -4.88 -15.76
N VAL A 58 -1.75 -4.95 -14.71
CA VAL A 58 -2.52 -3.82 -14.16
C VAL A 58 -1.59 -2.89 -13.37
N THR A 59 -0.77 -3.45 -12.48
CA THR A 59 0.23 -2.72 -11.69
C THR A 59 1.54 -2.62 -12.46
N ARG A 60 1.70 -1.60 -13.31
CA ARG A 60 2.96 -1.32 -14.06
C ARG A 60 3.94 -0.42 -13.30
N ARG A 61 3.53 0.06 -12.13
CA ARG A 61 4.31 0.93 -11.25
C ARG A 61 4.08 0.46 -9.83
N PRO A 62 5.09 0.53 -8.94
CA PRO A 62 4.85 0.31 -7.52
C PRO A 62 3.75 1.25 -7.04
N LEU A 63 2.80 0.76 -6.26
CA LEU A 63 1.86 1.60 -5.54
C LEU A 63 2.25 1.62 -4.08
N ILE A 64 2.52 2.81 -3.56
CA ILE A 64 2.73 3.04 -2.14
C ILE A 64 1.42 3.57 -1.59
N LEU A 65 0.69 2.70 -0.90
CA LEU A 65 -0.55 3.00 -0.20
C LEU A 65 -0.24 3.30 1.26
N GLN A 66 -0.41 4.55 1.67
CA GLN A 66 -0.22 4.97 3.05
C GLN A 66 -1.57 5.22 3.70
N LEU A 67 -1.91 4.40 4.68
CA LEU A 67 -3.02 4.63 5.59
C LEU A 67 -2.54 5.60 6.68
N VAL A 68 -3.28 6.67 6.88
CA VAL A 68 -2.99 7.71 7.87
C VAL A 68 -4.19 7.81 8.81
N HIS A 69 -3.95 7.49 10.07
CA HIS A 69 -4.92 7.70 11.12
C HIS A 69 -5.13 9.20 11.33
N VAL A 70 -6.38 9.66 11.32
CA VAL A 70 -6.73 11.05 11.63
C VAL A 70 -7.71 11.07 12.79
N SER A 71 -7.29 11.69 13.90
CA SER A 71 -8.17 11.84 15.07
C SER A 71 -9.30 12.84 14.76
N GLN A 72 -10.39 12.76 15.53
CA GLN A 72 -11.45 13.77 15.41
C GLN A 72 -11.00 15.17 15.84
N GLU A 73 -9.99 15.27 16.71
CA GLU A 73 -9.44 16.55 17.15
C GLU A 73 -8.56 17.21 16.09
N ASP A 74 -7.76 16.43 15.35
CA ASP A 74 -6.89 16.96 14.30
C ASP A 74 -7.68 17.62 13.18
N LYS A 75 -8.87 17.11 12.85
CA LYS A 75 -9.77 17.72 11.87
C LYS A 75 -10.24 19.12 12.25
N ARG A 76 -10.57 19.34 13.53
CA ARG A 76 -11.05 20.64 14.02
C ARG A 76 -10.00 21.73 13.81
N LYS A 77 -8.71 21.38 13.84
CA LYS A 77 -7.59 22.31 13.58
C LYS A 77 -7.40 22.60 12.09
N THR A 78 -7.73 21.68 11.18
CA THR A 78 -7.51 21.85 9.72
C THR A 78 -8.69 22.44 8.97
N THR A 79 -9.94 22.16 9.35
CA THR A 79 -11.13 22.63 8.61
C THR A 79 -11.85 23.80 9.27
N GLY A 80 -11.63 24.08 10.56
CA GLY A 80 -12.30 25.19 11.26
C GLY A 80 -13.83 25.06 11.36
N GLU A 81 -14.40 23.92 10.98
CA GLU A 81 -15.84 23.67 10.96
C GLU A 81 -16.25 22.86 12.20
N GLU A 82 -17.14 23.44 13.01
CA GLU A 82 -17.64 22.86 14.27
C GLU A 82 -18.74 21.79 14.06
N ASN A 83 -19.22 21.61 12.83
CA ASN A 83 -20.30 20.68 12.53
C ASN A 83 -19.72 19.32 12.15
N GLY A 84 -20.11 18.28 12.88
CA GLY A 84 -19.62 16.90 12.77
C GLY A 84 -19.89 16.23 11.42
N VAL A 85 -19.18 16.67 10.38
CA VAL A 85 -19.09 15.96 9.11
C VAL A 85 -18.24 14.71 9.35
N GLU A 86 -18.83 13.55 9.04
CA GLU A 86 -18.13 12.27 9.02
C GLU A 86 -16.80 12.40 8.27
N ALA A 87 -15.80 11.58 8.61
CA ALA A 87 -14.54 11.59 7.88
C ALA A 87 -14.75 11.32 6.40
N GLU A 88 -14.78 12.37 5.57
CA GLU A 88 -14.60 12.20 4.14
C GLU A 88 -13.20 11.64 3.94
N GLU A 89 -13.17 10.35 3.68
CA GLU A 89 -11.98 9.63 3.29
C GLU A 89 -11.65 10.06 1.86
N TRP A 90 -10.51 10.75 1.70
CA TRP A 90 -10.07 11.23 0.39
C TRP A 90 -8.67 10.71 0.07
N GLY A 91 -8.45 10.41 -1.20
CA GLY A 91 -7.19 9.87 -1.73
C GLY A 91 -6.54 10.80 -2.74
N LYS A 92 -5.25 11.11 -2.58
CA LYS A 92 -4.49 11.85 -3.60
C LYS A 92 -3.81 10.87 -4.55
N PHE A 93 -4.20 10.87 -5.82
CA PHE A 93 -3.58 10.06 -6.86
C PHE A 93 -2.50 10.86 -7.60
N LEU A 94 -1.22 10.50 -7.44
CA LEU A 94 -0.11 11.13 -8.15
C LEU A 94 0.32 10.25 -9.34
N HIS A 95 -0.22 10.49 -10.53
CA HIS A 95 0.08 9.70 -11.74
C HIS A 95 0.76 10.54 -12.83
N THR A 96 1.82 10.00 -13.45
CA THR A 96 2.43 10.53 -14.68
C THR A 96 2.07 9.62 -15.88
N LYS A 97 1.70 10.23 -17.02
CA LYS A 97 1.12 9.58 -18.22
C LYS A 97 2.09 8.71 -19.04
N ASN A 98 2.88 7.83 -18.41
CA ASN A 98 3.77 6.90 -19.11
C ASN A 98 3.22 5.48 -19.15
N LYS A 99 3.29 4.84 -20.33
CA LYS A 99 2.68 3.54 -20.64
C LYS A 99 3.55 2.31 -20.30
N GLY A 100 4.86 2.52 -20.09
CA GLY A 100 5.82 1.47 -19.72
C GLY A 100 5.87 1.17 -18.22
N VAL A 101 6.58 0.11 -17.83
CA VAL A 101 6.90 -0.14 -16.42
C VAL A 101 7.85 0.94 -15.93
N SER A 102 7.47 1.62 -14.86
CA SER A 102 8.27 2.69 -14.27
C SER A 102 8.64 2.33 -12.83
N PRO A 103 9.91 2.49 -12.43
CA PRO A 103 10.33 2.31 -11.05
C PRO A 103 9.81 3.43 -10.14
N GLU A 104 9.31 4.53 -10.71
CA GLU A 104 8.75 5.64 -9.96
C GLU A 104 7.40 5.23 -9.36
N PRO A 105 7.25 5.19 -8.02
CA PRO A 105 6.02 4.77 -7.38
C PRO A 105 4.87 5.76 -7.59
N ILE A 106 3.66 5.24 -7.61
CA ILE A 106 2.44 6.03 -7.39
C ILE A 106 2.22 6.09 -5.89
N HIS A 107 2.05 7.29 -5.34
CA HIS A 107 1.71 7.45 -3.93
C HIS A 107 0.21 7.70 -3.80
N LEU A 108 -0.44 6.90 -2.96
CA LEU A 108 -1.83 7.06 -2.56
C LEU A 108 -1.85 7.15 -1.04
N LYS A 109 -2.36 8.28 -0.51
CA LYS A 109 -2.59 8.44 0.92
C LYS A 109 -4.08 8.37 1.20
N ILE A 110 -4.47 7.60 2.22
CA ILE A 110 -5.85 7.49 2.68
C ILE A 110 -5.90 7.97 4.12
N PHE A 111 -6.74 8.96 4.37
CA PHE A 111 -6.94 9.55 5.69
C PHE A 111 -8.24 9.03 6.29
N SER A 112 -8.17 8.37 7.44
CA SER A 112 -9.36 7.81 8.08
C SER A 112 -9.18 7.66 9.59
N PRO A 113 -10.21 7.90 10.41
CA PRO A 113 -10.17 7.57 11.84
C PRO A 113 -10.19 6.06 12.09
N ASN A 114 -10.52 5.25 11.09
CA ASN A 114 -10.74 3.81 11.23
C ASN A 114 -9.55 2.97 10.75
N VAL A 115 -8.40 3.60 10.49
CA VAL A 115 -7.17 2.93 10.06
C VAL A 115 -6.04 3.19 11.05
N VAL A 116 -5.03 2.33 11.05
CA VAL A 116 -3.73 2.62 11.67
C VAL A 116 -2.78 3.25 10.67
N ASN A 117 -1.78 3.97 11.17
CA ASN A 117 -0.66 4.42 10.36
C ASN A 117 0.10 3.21 9.79
N LEU A 118 -0.12 2.89 8.52
CA LEU A 118 0.46 1.71 7.88
C LEU A 118 0.81 2.01 6.43
N THR A 119 1.94 1.48 5.98
CA THR A 119 2.35 1.57 4.57
C THR A 119 2.23 0.19 3.95
N LEU A 120 1.43 0.10 2.90
CA LEU A 120 1.31 -1.08 2.05
C LEU A 120 1.92 -0.75 0.68
N VAL A 121 2.70 -1.69 0.15
CA VAL A 121 3.35 -1.57 -1.15
C VAL A 121 2.80 -2.66 -2.06
N ASP A 122 2.06 -2.28 -3.10
CA ASP A 122 1.72 -3.18 -4.21
C ASP A 122 2.80 -3.09 -5.27
N LEU A 123 3.32 -4.25 -5.68
CA LEU A 123 4.36 -4.32 -6.70
C LEU A 123 3.82 -5.00 -7.97
N PRO A 124 4.40 -4.65 -9.15
CA PRO A 124 4.13 -5.38 -10.37
C PRO A 124 4.27 -6.89 -10.18
N GLY A 125 3.28 -7.65 -10.66
CA GLY A 125 3.32 -9.10 -10.57
C GLY A 125 4.38 -9.68 -11.50
N MET A 126 5.08 -10.72 -11.04
CA MET A 126 6.07 -11.42 -11.87
C MET A 126 5.41 -12.03 -13.11
N THR A 127 6.00 -11.80 -14.29
CA THR A 127 5.63 -12.44 -15.56
C THR A 127 6.88 -12.94 -16.28
N LYS A 128 6.78 -14.10 -16.93
CA LYS A 128 7.86 -14.68 -17.76
C LYS A 128 7.77 -14.26 -19.23
N VAL A 129 6.59 -13.82 -19.68
CA VAL A 129 6.33 -13.49 -21.08
C VAL A 129 5.94 -12.03 -21.17
N PRO A 130 6.71 -11.20 -21.89
CA PRO A 130 6.31 -9.83 -22.20
C PRO A 130 5.00 -9.82 -22.99
N VAL A 131 4.07 -8.94 -22.63
CA VAL A 131 2.81 -8.74 -23.36
C VAL A 131 2.67 -7.30 -23.84
N GLY A 132 2.20 -7.12 -25.08
CA GLY A 132 2.05 -5.79 -25.71
C GLY A 132 3.40 -5.08 -25.89
N ASP A 133 3.48 -3.83 -25.47
CA ASP A 133 4.66 -2.96 -25.64
C ASP A 133 5.75 -3.17 -24.56
N GLN A 134 5.73 -4.30 -23.86
CA GLN A 134 6.68 -4.58 -22.78
C GLN A 134 8.08 -4.92 -23.33
N PRO A 135 9.14 -4.46 -22.65
CA PRO A 135 10.49 -4.76 -23.08
C PRO A 135 10.84 -6.24 -22.81
N LYS A 136 11.83 -6.78 -23.54
CA LYS A 136 12.20 -8.21 -23.46
C LYS A 136 12.75 -8.61 -22.09
N ASP A 137 13.30 -7.66 -21.36
CA ASP A 137 13.92 -7.79 -20.02
C ASP A 137 12.93 -7.45 -18.88
N ILE A 138 11.63 -7.40 -19.15
CA ILE A 138 10.60 -7.02 -18.15
C ILE A 138 10.65 -7.88 -16.88
N GLU A 139 10.94 -9.16 -17.00
CA GLU A 139 11.07 -10.07 -15.84
C GLU A 139 12.20 -9.63 -14.91
N LEU A 140 13.36 -9.26 -15.47
CA LEU A 140 14.50 -8.76 -14.72
C LEU A 140 14.19 -7.42 -14.06
N GLN A 141 13.56 -6.48 -14.79
CA GLN A 141 13.18 -5.18 -14.25
C GLN A 141 12.19 -5.30 -13.07
N ILE A 142 11.19 -6.17 -13.19
CA ILE A 142 10.23 -6.43 -12.10
C ILE A 142 10.94 -7.07 -10.91
N ARG A 143 11.85 -8.03 -11.15
CA ARG A 143 12.62 -8.68 -10.08
C ARG A 143 13.51 -7.69 -9.33
N GLU A 144 14.25 -6.84 -10.03
CA GLU A 144 15.08 -5.79 -9.43
C GLU A 144 14.25 -4.81 -8.62
N LEU A 145 13.09 -4.41 -9.16
CA LEU A 145 12.15 -3.55 -8.46
C LEU A 145 11.66 -4.20 -7.16
N ILE A 146 11.24 -5.47 -7.20
CA ILE A 146 10.83 -6.20 -6.01
C ILE A 146 11.95 -6.25 -4.98
N LEU A 147 13.16 -6.65 -5.39
CA LEU A 147 14.33 -6.75 -4.53
C LEU A 147 14.62 -5.43 -3.79
N ARG A 148 14.46 -4.29 -4.47
CA ARG A 148 14.64 -2.96 -3.86
C ARG A 148 13.68 -2.66 -2.71
N PHE A 149 12.43 -3.14 -2.78
CA PHE A 149 11.45 -2.91 -1.72
C PHE A 149 11.58 -3.91 -0.57
N ILE A 150 11.84 -5.19 -0.89
CA ILE A 150 11.95 -6.24 0.14
C ILE A 150 13.31 -6.25 0.85
N SER A 151 14.33 -5.55 0.33
CA SER A 151 15.62 -5.40 1.00
C SER A 151 15.57 -4.53 2.25
N ASN A 152 14.45 -3.83 2.51
CA ASN A 152 14.25 -3.07 3.74
C ASN A 152 14.03 -4.03 4.92
N PRO A 153 14.90 -4.03 5.96
CA PRO A 153 14.74 -4.91 7.12
C PRO A 153 13.49 -4.57 7.94
N ASN A 154 12.98 -3.34 7.87
CA ASN A 154 11.70 -2.95 8.48
C ASN A 154 10.52 -3.19 7.52
N SER A 155 10.46 -4.39 6.92
CA SER A 155 9.36 -4.79 6.03
C SER A 155 8.86 -6.19 6.33
N ILE A 156 7.56 -6.39 6.13
CA ILE A 156 6.91 -7.69 6.11
C ILE A 156 6.63 -8.03 4.65
N ILE A 157 7.15 -9.16 4.20
CA ILE A 157 6.90 -9.66 2.85
C ILE A 157 5.61 -10.49 2.88
N LEU A 158 4.58 -10.01 2.18
CA LEU A 158 3.35 -10.74 1.96
C LEU A 158 3.41 -11.45 0.61
N ALA A 159 3.81 -12.71 0.63
CA ALA A 159 3.89 -13.55 -0.57
C ALA A 159 2.52 -14.12 -0.93
N VAL A 160 1.97 -13.68 -2.07
CA VAL A 160 0.64 -14.06 -2.57
C VAL A 160 0.78 -14.96 -3.79
N THR A 161 0.39 -16.23 -3.62
CA THR A 161 0.37 -17.24 -4.68
C THR A 161 -1.05 -17.75 -4.88
N ALA A 162 -1.47 -17.92 -6.14
CA ALA A 162 -2.79 -18.45 -6.44
C ALA A 162 -2.82 -19.96 -6.18
N ALA A 163 -3.89 -20.45 -5.56
CA ALA A 163 -4.02 -21.87 -5.20
C ALA A 163 -4.11 -22.81 -6.42
N ASN A 164 -4.43 -22.26 -7.60
CA ASN A 164 -4.47 -23.00 -8.86
C ASN A 164 -3.13 -23.04 -9.61
N THR A 165 -2.05 -22.55 -8.98
CA THR A 165 -0.69 -22.58 -9.54
C THR A 165 0.18 -23.53 -8.74
N ASP A 166 1.14 -24.17 -9.42
CA ASP A 166 2.14 -24.99 -8.74
C ASP A 166 3.02 -24.10 -7.84
N MET A 167 3.25 -24.54 -6.60
CA MET A 167 4.07 -23.85 -5.61
C MET A 167 5.51 -24.33 -5.61
N ALA A 168 5.80 -25.46 -6.26
CA ALA A 168 7.10 -26.14 -6.26
C ALA A 168 8.06 -25.64 -7.35
#